data_AF-A0A7K3RXH9-F1
#
_entry.id   AF-A0A7K3RXH9-F1
#
_cell.length_a   1.000
_cell.length_b   1.000
_cell.length_c   1.000
_cell.angle_alpha   90.00
_cell.angle_beta   90.00
_cell.angle_gamma   90.00
#
_symmetry.space_group_name_H-M   'P 1'
#
loop_
_entity.id
_entity.type
_entity.pdbx_description
1 polymer ?
#
loop_
_entity_poly.entity_id
_entity_poly.type
_entity_poly.pdbx_seq_one_letter_code
_entity_poly.pdbx_strand_id
1 'polypeptide(L)'
;MSHDSRTAPRICPLCEATCGLTLTIEGTTVTGARGDRDDIFSRGFICPKGASFGGLDADPDRLRVPLVRGEDGELREAAWGEAFDVIAARIPDLVKAHGPQAVGVVLGNPNVHTMAGFLYPPLLLGALRTRNVFTASTLDQMPKHVSSGLLFGDAHAIPVPDLDRTGHLLLIGANPLESNGSLCTAPDFPGRLKALRRR
;
A
#
# COMPACT_ATOMS: atom_id res chain seq x y z
N MET A 1 16.17 -17.63 28.13
CA MET A 1 15.81 -18.52 27.00
C MET A 1 16.32 -17.83 25.75
N SER A 2 17.30 -18.41 25.05
CA SER A 2 17.89 -17.83 23.84
C SER A 2 16.78 -17.66 22.79
N HIS A 3 16.39 -16.42 22.47
CA HIS A 3 15.54 -16.16 21.33
C HIS A 3 16.42 -16.31 20.09
N ASP A 4 16.14 -17.33 19.28
CA ASP A 4 16.80 -17.54 18.00
C ASP A 4 16.50 -16.32 17.12
N SER A 5 17.52 -15.47 16.95
CA SER A 5 17.44 -14.24 16.17
C SER A 5 17.92 -14.55 14.76
N ARG A 6 17.10 -14.22 13.76
CA ARG A 6 17.42 -14.43 12.35
C ARG A 6 17.16 -13.17 11.54
N THR A 7 17.82 -13.09 10.39
CA THR A 7 17.54 -12.05 9.41
C THR A 7 16.77 -12.59 8.22
N ALA A 8 15.98 -11.74 7.57
CA ALA A 8 15.29 -12.10 6.33
C ALA A 8 15.14 -10.89 5.40
N PRO A 9 15.32 -11.06 4.07
CA PRO A 9 15.04 -10.01 3.10
C PRO A 9 13.52 -9.80 2.95
N ARG A 10 13.13 -8.55 2.71
CA ARG A 10 11.73 -8.16 2.47
C ARG A 10 11.67 -6.90 1.63
N ILE A 11 10.77 -6.86 0.65
CA ILE A 11 10.42 -5.62 -0.04
C ILE A 11 9.58 -4.76 0.90
N CYS A 12 9.96 -3.51 1.10
CA CYS A 12 9.23 -2.55 1.92
C CYS A 12 7.78 -2.43 1.42
N PRO A 13 6.76 -2.75 2.25
CA PRO A 13 5.38 -2.81 1.80
C PRO A 13 4.62 -1.48 1.94
N LEU A 14 5.33 -0.35 2.14
CA LEU A 14 4.68 0.91 2.53
C LEU A 14 4.35 1.84 1.35
N CYS A 15 5.20 1.89 0.32
CA CYS A 15 4.98 2.69 -0.89
C CYS A 15 5.46 1.93 -2.14
N GLU A 16 5.23 2.50 -3.30
CA GLU A 16 5.55 1.95 -4.61
C GLU A 16 7.05 1.99 -4.99
N ALA A 17 7.90 2.59 -4.15
CA ALA A 17 9.35 2.67 -4.39
C ALA A 17 10.07 1.32 -4.15
N THR A 18 9.40 0.36 -3.52
CA THR A 18 9.85 -1.05 -3.38
C THR A 18 11.27 -1.22 -2.84
N CYS A 19 11.70 -0.40 -1.87
CA CYS A 19 13.03 -0.52 -1.28
C CYS A 19 13.26 -1.90 -0.63
N GLY A 20 14.44 -2.48 -0.80
CA GLY A 20 14.84 -3.70 -0.11
C GLY A 20 15.15 -3.47 1.37
N LEU A 21 14.60 -4.33 2.24
CA LEU A 21 14.82 -4.37 3.68
C LEU A 21 15.49 -5.68 4.09
N THR A 22 16.41 -5.61 5.05
CA THR A 22 16.79 -6.74 5.90
C THR A 22 16.07 -6.58 7.24
N LEU A 23 15.15 -7.49 7.55
CA LEU A 23 14.46 -7.55 8.84
C LEU A 23 15.27 -8.38 9.83
N THR A 24 15.32 -7.95 11.08
CA THR A 24 15.76 -8.77 12.23
C THR A 24 14.51 -9.31 12.91
N ILE A 25 14.46 -10.62 13.12
CA ILE A 25 13.29 -11.33 13.63
C ILE A 25 13.71 -12.18 14.82
N GLU A 26 13.02 -11.97 15.95
CA GLU A 26 13.17 -12.77 17.16
C GLU A 26 11.86 -13.52 17.42
N GLY A 27 11.88 -14.84 17.27
CA GLY A 27 10.66 -15.64 17.25
C GLY A 27 9.74 -15.23 16.10
N THR A 28 8.61 -14.60 16.42
CA THR A 28 7.63 -14.09 15.45
C THR A 28 7.61 -12.57 15.35
N THR A 29 8.47 -11.87 16.10
CA THR A 29 8.44 -10.41 16.21
C THR A 29 9.55 -9.80 15.37
N VAL A 30 9.21 -8.78 14.57
CA VAL A 30 10.19 -7.97 13.86
C VAL A 30 10.78 -6.94 14.82
N THR A 31 12.01 -7.16 15.27
CA THR A 31 12.69 -6.27 16.24
C THR A 31 13.54 -5.19 15.56
N GLY A 32 13.80 -5.32 14.26
CA GLY A 32 14.54 -4.32 13.50
C GLY A 32 14.30 -4.39 12.00
N ALA A 33 14.47 -3.26 11.34
CA ALA A 33 14.46 -3.14 9.89
C ALA A 33 15.59 -2.21 9.46
N ARG A 34 16.42 -2.67 8.53
CA ARG A 34 17.47 -1.86 7.90
C ARG A 34 17.42 -2.03 6.39
N GLY A 35 18.04 -1.11 5.66
CA GLY A 35 18.15 -1.23 4.21
C GLY A 35 19.02 -2.43 3.83
N ASP A 36 18.55 -3.20 2.87
CA ASP A 36 19.31 -4.31 2.30
C ASP A 36 20.36 -3.76 1.32
N ARG A 37 21.63 -3.99 1.63
CA ARG A 37 22.76 -3.48 0.82
C ARG A 37 22.89 -4.20 -0.51
N ASP A 38 22.40 -5.44 -0.59
CA ASP A 38 22.49 -6.27 -1.79
C ASP A 38 21.26 -6.09 -2.69
N ASP A 39 20.25 -5.33 -2.26
CA ASP A 39 19.09 -4.99 -3.07
C ASP A 39 19.51 -4.14 -4.28
N ILE A 40 19.22 -4.64 -5.48
CA ILE A 40 19.63 -4.03 -6.75
C ILE A 40 19.00 -2.64 -6.95
N PHE A 41 17.86 -2.39 -6.33
CA PHE A 41 17.05 -1.21 -6.59
C PHE A 41 17.43 -0.07 -5.66
N SER A 42 17.40 -0.32 -4.35
CA SER A 42 17.67 0.67 -3.32
C SER A 42 19.10 0.67 -2.81
N ARG A 43 19.88 -0.42 -2.99
CA ARG A 43 21.30 -0.52 -2.59
C ARG A 43 21.55 -0.07 -1.14
N GLY A 44 20.65 -0.47 -0.24
CA GLY A 44 20.69 -0.15 1.18
C GLY A 44 19.99 1.16 1.56
N PHE A 45 19.49 1.95 0.61
CA PHE A 45 18.68 3.13 0.92
C PHE A 45 17.30 2.72 1.43
N ILE A 46 16.90 3.34 2.55
CA ILE A 46 15.52 3.34 3.05
C ILE A 46 15.20 4.73 3.60
N CYS A 47 13.92 5.11 3.57
CA CYS A 47 13.45 6.34 4.23
C CYS A 47 13.02 6.03 5.69
N PRO A 48 12.71 7.04 6.53
CA PRO A 48 12.27 6.83 7.91
C PRO A 48 11.09 5.86 8.05
N LYS A 49 10.16 5.85 7.08
CA LYS A 49 9.03 4.91 7.06
C LYS A 49 9.50 3.45 7.08
N GLY A 50 10.50 3.11 6.25
CA GLY A 50 11.06 1.77 6.19
C GLY A 50 11.90 1.41 7.43
N ALA A 51 12.62 2.38 7.98
CA ALA A 51 13.41 2.21 9.21
C ALA A 51 12.52 1.88 10.42
N SER A 52 11.33 2.46 10.48
CA SER A 52 10.37 2.28 11.58
C SER A 52 9.48 1.04 11.43
N PHE A 53 9.70 0.17 10.43
CA PHE A 53 8.81 -0.93 10.10
C PHE A 53 8.55 -1.89 11.29
N GLY A 54 9.59 -2.24 12.06
CA GLY A 54 9.42 -3.12 13.22
C GLY A 54 8.49 -2.54 14.29
N GLY A 55 8.55 -1.21 14.52
CA GLY A 55 7.66 -0.53 15.46
C GLY A 55 6.20 -0.54 15.00
N LEU A 56 5.96 -0.40 13.69
CA LEU A 56 4.60 -0.46 13.12
C LEU A 56 4.00 -1.87 13.19
N ASP A 57 4.80 -2.92 12.92
CA ASP A 57 4.31 -4.30 13.00
C ASP A 57 3.99 -4.74 14.44
N ALA A 58 4.77 -4.24 15.39
CA ALA A 58 4.65 -4.50 16.83
C ALA A 58 3.77 -3.49 17.59
N ASP A 59 3.06 -2.59 16.88
CA ASP A 59 2.22 -1.56 17.50
C ASP A 59 1.19 -2.20 18.46
N PRO A 60 1.12 -1.76 19.73
CA PRO A 60 0.19 -2.33 20.71
C PRO A 60 -1.29 -2.12 20.35
N ASP A 61 -1.61 -1.09 19.56
CA ASP A 61 -2.98 -0.76 19.15
C ASP A 61 -3.41 -1.51 17.87
N ARG A 62 -2.53 -2.35 17.31
CA ARG A 62 -2.84 -3.16 16.12
C ARG A 62 -4.04 -4.08 16.40
N LEU A 63 -5.09 -3.96 15.58
CA LEU A 63 -6.26 -4.83 15.64
C LEU A 63 -5.89 -6.29 15.34
N ARG A 64 -6.32 -7.21 16.21
CA ARG A 64 -6.07 -8.67 16.11
C ARG A 64 -7.34 -9.49 15.98
N VAL A 65 -8.48 -8.89 16.32
CA VAL A 65 -9.81 -9.52 16.25
C VAL A 65 -10.81 -8.54 15.64
N PRO A 66 -11.90 -9.04 15.04
CA PRO A 66 -13.01 -8.19 14.60
C PRO A 66 -13.60 -7.38 15.75
N LEU A 67 -14.05 -6.17 15.43
CA LEU A 67 -14.86 -5.35 16.34
C LEU A 67 -16.25 -5.15 15.74
N VAL A 68 -17.29 -5.46 16.49
CA VAL A 68 -18.70 -5.30 16.09
C VAL A 68 -19.35 -4.25 16.99
N ARG A 69 -20.21 -3.41 16.40
CA ARG A 69 -20.93 -2.37 17.13
C ARG A 69 -22.19 -2.96 17.77
N GLY A 70 -22.31 -2.83 19.09
CA GLY A 70 -23.49 -3.24 19.86
C GLY A 70 -24.68 -2.28 19.69
N GLU A 71 -25.82 -2.63 20.29
CA GLU A 71 -27.05 -1.82 20.26
C GLU A 71 -26.90 -0.47 20.95
N ASP A 72 -26.01 -0.38 21.93
CA ASP A 72 -25.63 0.86 22.62
C ASP A 72 -24.68 1.74 21.80
N GLY A 73 -24.30 1.29 20.61
CA GLY A 73 -23.42 2.02 19.71
C GLY A 73 -21.93 1.82 19.97
N GLU A 74 -21.52 1.01 20.95
CA GLU A 74 -20.10 0.81 21.28
C GLU A 74 -19.47 -0.37 20.52
N LEU A 75 -18.19 -0.23 20.13
CA LEU A 75 -17.43 -1.31 19.48
C LEU A 75 -16.92 -2.32 20.51
N ARG A 76 -17.09 -3.60 20.23
CA ARG A 76 -16.65 -4.71 21.07
C ARG A 76 -15.98 -5.81 20.27
N GLU A 77 -15.02 -6.48 20.88
CA GLU A 77 -14.38 -7.66 20.29
C GLU A 77 -15.42 -8.75 19.99
N ALA A 78 -15.30 -9.35 18.81
CA ALA A 78 -16.20 -10.38 18.32
C ALA A 78 -15.41 -11.52 17.67
N ALA A 79 -16.03 -12.70 17.58
CA ALA A 79 -15.49 -13.78 16.77
C ALA A 79 -15.68 -13.49 15.27
N TRP A 80 -14.84 -14.10 14.42
CA TRP A 80 -14.99 -13.98 12.97
C TRP A 80 -16.36 -14.43 12.45
N GLY A 81 -16.93 -15.49 13.02
CA GLY A 81 -18.27 -15.97 12.65
C GLY A 81 -19.34 -14.89 12.89
N GLU A 82 -19.36 -14.30 14.08
CA GLU A 82 -20.28 -13.22 14.44
C GLU A 82 -20.12 -12.01 13.51
N ALA A 83 -18.88 -11.58 13.23
CA ALA A 83 -18.62 -10.49 12.31
C ALA A 83 -19.18 -10.77 10.90
N PHE A 84 -19.03 -11.99 10.39
CA PHE A 84 -19.61 -12.39 9.11
C PHE A 84 -21.13 -12.51 9.15
N ASP A 85 -21.72 -12.99 10.24
CA ASP A 85 -23.17 -13.09 10.42
C ASP A 85 -23.81 -11.70 10.38
N VAL A 86 -23.18 -10.70 11.01
CA VAL A 86 -23.62 -9.30 10.95
C VAL A 86 -23.59 -8.78 9.51
N ILE A 87 -22.52 -9.04 8.76
CA ILE A 87 -22.41 -8.63 7.35
C ILE A 87 -23.50 -9.32 6.52
N ALA A 88 -23.69 -10.63 6.71
CA ALA A 88 -24.65 -11.44 5.98
C ALA A 88 -26.11 -11.06 6.27
N ALA A 89 -26.42 -10.60 7.49
CA ALA A 89 -27.74 -10.14 7.86
C ALA A 89 -28.06 -8.73 7.34
N ARG A 90 -27.06 -7.92 6.97
CA ARG A 90 -27.27 -6.49 6.65
C ARG A 90 -27.07 -6.17 5.18
N ILE A 91 -25.96 -6.60 4.58
CA ILE A 91 -25.58 -6.20 3.22
C ILE A 91 -26.54 -6.72 2.15
N PRO A 92 -26.97 -8.00 2.16
CA PRO A 92 -27.89 -8.52 1.15
C PRO A 92 -29.24 -7.80 1.14
N ASP A 93 -29.79 -7.50 2.32
CA ASP A 93 -31.07 -6.80 2.45
C ASP A 93 -30.99 -5.36 1.94
N LEU A 94 -29.89 -4.65 2.23
CA LEU A 94 -29.62 -3.33 1.67
C LEU A 94 -29.54 -3.36 0.14
N VAL A 95 -28.83 -4.33 -0.42
CA VAL A 95 -28.71 -4.51 -1.88
C VAL A 95 -30.06 -4.88 -2.50
N LYS A 96 -30.87 -5.70 -1.83
CA LYS A 96 -32.22 -6.07 -2.29
C LYS A 96 -33.16 -4.87 -2.30
N ALA A 97 -33.10 -4.02 -1.28
CA ALA A 97 -33.98 -2.85 -1.13
C ALA A 97 -33.57 -1.66 -2.03
N HIS A 98 -32.27 -1.42 -2.18
CA HIS A 98 -31.75 -0.19 -2.81
C HIS A 98 -30.89 -0.44 -4.06
N GLY A 99 -30.69 -1.70 -4.42
CA GLY A 99 -29.85 -2.11 -5.54
C GLY A 99 -28.35 -2.13 -5.22
N PRO A 100 -27.52 -2.69 -6.12
CA PRO A 100 -26.07 -2.85 -5.93
C PRO A 100 -25.29 -1.57 -5.61
N GLN A 101 -25.75 -0.40 -6.06
CA GLN A 101 -25.03 0.86 -5.87
C GLN A 101 -25.20 1.44 -4.46
N ALA A 102 -26.01 0.83 -3.60
CA ALA A 102 -26.12 1.21 -2.19
C ALA A 102 -24.86 0.83 -1.37
N VAL A 103 -23.97 0.00 -1.93
CA VAL A 103 -22.73 -0.44 -1.30
C VAL A 103 -21.52 0.14 -2.01
N GLY A 104 -20.59 0.70 -1.24
CA GLY A 104 -19.28 1.13 -1.73
C GLY A 104 -18.17 0.23 -1.22
N VAL A 105 -17.15 -0.01 -2.05
CA VAL A 105 -15.95 -0.78 -1.68
C VAL A 105 -14.73 0.12 -1.77
N VAL A 106 -13.96 0.20 -0.68
CA VAL A 106 -12.66 0.87 -0.66
C VAL A 106 -11.58 -0.21 -0.68
N LEU A 107 -10.87 -0.34 -1.80
CA LEU A 107 -9.67 -1.15 -1.85
C LEU A 107 -8.56 -0.31 -1.19
N GLY A 108 -8.21 -0.65 0.05
CA GLY A 108 -7.28 0.09 0.92
C GLY A 108 -5.90 0.43 0.33
N ASN A 109 -4.97 0.88 1.16
CA ASN A 109 -3.65 1.35 0.71
C ASN A 109 -2.52 0.85 1.61
N PRO A 110 -1.43 0.27 1.06
CA PRO A 110 -1.23 -0.15 -0.33
C PRO A 110 -1.73 -1.57 -0.62
N ASN A 111 -2.48 -1.76 -1.71
CA ASN A 111 -2.95 -3.10 -2.12
C ASN A 111 -1.93 -3.88 -2.97
N VAL A 112 -1.01 -3.19 -3.64
CA VAL A 112 -0.06 -3.77 -4.61
C VAL A 112 0.95 -4.75 -3.99
N HIS A 113 1.18 -4.64 -2.67
CA HIS A 113 2.16 -5.45 -1.94
C HIS A 113 1.60 -6.77 -1.39
N THR A 114 0.35 -7.11 -1.74
CA THR A 114 -0.31 -8.34 -1.28
C THR A 114 -0.97 -9.08 -2.44
N MET A 115 -0.82 -10.41 -2.46
CA MET A 115 -1.53 -11.25 -3.43
C MET A 115 -3.05 -11.21 -3.20
N ALA A 116 -3.47 -11.09 -1.94
CA ALA A 116 -4.87 -10.98 -1.56
C ALA A 116 -5.56 -9.77 -2.23
N GLY A 117 -4.88 -8.62 -2.30
CA GLY A 117 -5.38 -7.41 -2.94
C GLY A 117 -5.62 -7.55 -4.44
N PHE A 118 -5.04 -8.56 -5.10
CA PHE A 118 -5.34 -8.88 -6.49
C PHE A 118 -6.42 -9.96 -6.63
N LEU A 119 -6.38 -10.99 -5.78
CA LEU A 119 -7.21 -12.19 -5.92
C LEU A 119 -8.65 -12.03 -5.41
N TYR A 120 -8.85 -11.36 -4.27
CA TYR A 120 -10.16 -11.29 -3.64
C TYR A 120 -11.09 -10.19 -4.16
N PRO A 121 -10.62 -8.97 -4.53
CA PRO A 121 -11.51 -7.92 -5.00
C PRO A 121 -12.39 -8.31 -6.20
N PRO A 122 -11.90 -9.00 -7.24
CA PRO A 122 -12.76 -9.42 -8.35
C PRO A 122 -13.94 -10.30 -7.91
N LEU A 123 -13.73 -11.18 -6.92
CA LEU A 123 -14.78 -12.04 -6.36
C LEU A 123 -15.82 -11.23 -5.58
N LEU A 124 -15.35 -10.36 -4.69
CA LEU A 124 -16.23 -9.50 -3.88
C LEU A 124 -17.05 -8.55 -4.77
N LEU A 125 -16.40 -7.89 -5.73
CA LEU A 125 -17.06 -6.97 -6.65
C LEU A 125 -18.01 -7.70 -7.61
N GLY A 126 -17.66 -8.92 -8.03
CA GLY A 126 -18.54 -9.78 -8.82
C GLY A 126 -19.81 -10.15 -8.05
N ALA A 127 -19.70 -10.45 -6.75
CA ALA A 127 -20.84 -10.77 -5.89
C ALA A 127 -21.71 -9.53 -5.60
N LEU A 128 -21.10 -8.40 -5.25
CA LEU A 128 -21.82 -7.17 -4.92
C LEU A 128 -22.42 -6.47 -6.13
N ARG A 129 -21.79 -6.61 -7.31
CA ARG A 129 -22.15 -5.94 -8.57
C ARG A 129 -22.20 -4.41 -8.47
N THR A 130 -21.59 -3.84 -7.43
CA THR A 130 -21.46 -2.39 -7.27
C THR A 130 -20.41 -1.85 -8.24
N ARG A 131 -20.63 -0.63 -8.73
CA ARG A 131 -19.64 0.14 -9.49
C ARG A 131 -18.95 1.19 -8.61
N ASN A 132 -19.42 1.35 -7.37
CA ASN A 132 -18.86 2.28 -6.40
C ASN A 132 -17.59 1.69 -5.78
N VAL A 133 -16.52 1.69 -6.56
CA VAL A 133 -15.20 1.18 -6.17
C VAL A 133 -14.24 2.34 -6.06
N PHE A 134 -13.62 2.47 -4.89
CA PHE A 134 -12.71 3.55 -4.55
C PHE A 134 -11.36 2.97 -4.12
N THR A 135 -10.30 3.72 -4.37
CA THR A 135 -8.94 3.36 -3.99
C THR A 135 -8.19 4.61 -3.55
N ALA A 136 -6.99 4.47 -2.98
CA ALA A 136 -6.12 5.65 -2.77
C ALA A 136 -5.88 6.43 -4.08
N SER A 137 -5.82 5.73 -5.21
CA SER A 137 -5.61 6.36 -6.52
C SER A 137 -6.74 7.29 -6.94
N THR A 138 -7.97 7.10 -6.44
CA THR A 138 -9.11 7.99 -6.72
C THR A 138 -8.85 9.43 -6.27
N LEU A 139 -8.08 9.61 -5.20
CA LEU A 139 -7.66 10.92 -4.68
C LEU A 139 -6.29 11.37 -5.20
N ASP A 140 -5.44 10.42 -5.59
CA ASP A 140 -4.02 10.65 -5.88
C ASP A 140 -3.72 10.79 -7.38
N GLN A 141 -3.88 9.71 -8.15
CA GLN A 141 -3.24 9.57 -9.47
C GLN A 141 -4.22 9.39 -10.64
N MET A 142 -5.54 9.34 -10.43
CA MET A 142 -6.52 9.19 -11.51
C MET A 142 -6.37 10.20 -12.66
N PRO A 143 -6.08 11.50 -12.44
CA PRO A 143 -5.85 12.43 -13.55
C PRO A 143 -4.70 12.01 -14.48
N LYS A 144 -3.67 11.33 -13.94
CA LYS A 144 -2.55 10.84 -14.74
C LYS A 144 -2.93 9.64 -15.60
N HIS A 145 -3.78 8.75 -15.09
CA HIS A 145 -4.33 7.65 -15.89
C HIS A 145 -5.21 8.15 -17.03
N VAL A 146 -6.11 9.10 -16.75
CA VAL A 146 -7.00 9.69 -17.77
C VAL A 146 -6.19 10.37 -18.88
N SER A 147 -5.22 11.22 -18.51
CA SER A 147 -4.36 11.89 -19.50
C SER A 147 -3.56 10.89 -20.35
N SER A 148 -3.02 9.82 -19.74
CA SER A 148 -2.27 8.79 -20.47
C SER A 148 -3.17 8.00 -21.43
N GLY A 149 -4.41 7.66 -21.00
CA GLY A 149 -5.39 7.01 -21.86
C GLY A 149 -5.79 7.85 -23.07
N LEU A 150 -5.97 9.17 -22.87
CA LEU A 150 -6.30 10.10 -23.95
C LEU A 150 -5.14 10.34 -24.92
N LEU A 151 -3.89 10.40 -24.43
CA LEU A 151 -2.71 10.72 -25.24
C LEU A 151 -2.11 9.49 -25.93
N PHE A 152 -2.07 8.35 -25.24
CA PHE A 152 -1.36 7.16 -25.68
C PHE A 152 -2.28 5.98 -26.01
N GLY A 153 -3.60 6.11 -25.77
CA GLY A 153 -4.56 5.03 -25.95
C GLY A 153 -4.54 3.97 -24.84
N ASP A 154 -3.69 4.15 -23.82
CA ASP A 154 -3.57 3.24 -22.67
C ASP A 154 -3.42 4.07 -21.38
N ALA A 155 -4.37 3.89 -20.46
CA ALA A 155 -4.39 4.58 -19.17
C ALA A 155 -3.26 4.14 -18.23
N HIS A 156 -2.60 3.01 -18.51
CA HIS A 156 -1.47 2.50 -17.73
C HIS A 156 -0.10 2.85 -18.34
N ALA A 157 -0.08 3.42 -19.55
CA ALA A 157 1.15 3.89 -20.20
C ALA A 157 1.62 5.24 -19.64
N ILE A 158 1.92 5.27 -18.34
CA ILE A 158 2.35 6.45 -17.62
C ILE A 158 3.85 6.68 -17.88
N PRO A 159 4.25 7.76 -18.57
CA PRO A 159 5.67 8.06 -18.76
C PRO A 159 6.29 8.51 -17.44
N VAL A 160 7.41 7.87 -17.09
CA VAL A 160 8.25 8.23 -15.93
C VAL A 160 9.60 8.75 -16.42
N PRO A 161 10.22 9.72 -15.72
CA PRO A 161 11.53 10.24 -16.12
C PRO A 161 12.62 9.19 -15.94
N ASP A 162 13.54 9.11 -16.90
CA ASP A 162 14.77 8.31 -16.78
C ASP A 162 15.78 9.04 -15.88
N LEU A 163 15.56 8.93 -14.56
CA LEU A 163 16.33 9.66 -13.53
C LEU A 163 17.84 9.39 -13.60
N ASP A 164 18.21 8.20 -14.06
CA ASP A 164 19.61 7.77 -14.10
C ASP A 164 20.34 8.23 -15.34
N ARG A 165 19.64 8.64 -16.41
CA ARG A 165 20.26 9.00 -17.69
C ARG A 165 19.93 10.41 -18.17
N THR A 166 18.91 11.05 -17.61
CA THR A 166 18.60 12.44 -17.97
C THR A 166 19.71 13.41 -17.55
N GLY A 167 19.94 14.45 -18.36
CA GLY A 167 20.75 15.62 -17.98
C GLY A 167 19.92 16.78 -17.44
N HIS A 168 18.60 16.69 -17.52
CA HIS A 168 17.69 17.74 -17.07
C HIS A 168 16.41 17.14 -16.50
N LEU A 169 16.02 17.59 -15.30
CA LEU A 169 14.81 17.14 -14.62
C LEU A 169 13.98 18.35 -14.23
N LEU A 170 12.81 18.49 -14.86
CA LEU A 170 11.81 19.49 -14.51
C LEU A 170 10.84 18.91 -13.48
N LEU A 171 10.71 19.57 -12.34
CA LEU A 171 9.80 19.19 -11.26
C LEU A 171 8.71 20.25 -11.13
N ILE A 172 7.44 19.86 -11.33
CA ILE A 172 6.28 20.76 -11.22
C ILE A 172 5.36 20.21 -10.14
N GLY A 173 5.18 20.97 -9.04
CA GLY A 173 4.28 20.59 -7.95
C GLY A 173 4.69 19.33 -7.17
N ALA A 174 5.95 18.87 -7.30
CA ALA A 174 6.44 17.64 -6.68
C ALA A 174 7.58 17.91 -5.68
N ASN A 175 7.62 17.13 -4.59
CA ASN A 175 8.74 17.11 -3.64
C ASN A 175 9.26 15.69 -3.43
N PRO A 176 10.01 15.12 -4.39
CA PRO A 176 10.42 13.73 -4.34
C PRO A 176 11.52 13.46 -3.31
N LEU A 177 12.08 14.49 -2.64
CA LEU A 177 12.97 14.32 -1.50
C LEU A 177 12.23 13.74 -0.28
N GLU A 178 10.96 14.13 -0.10
CA GLU A 178 10.13 13.76 1.05
C GLU A 178 9.15 12.62 0.71
N SER A 179 8.38 12.79 -0.36
CA SER A 179 7.32 11.84 -0.73
C SER A 179 7.84 10.63 -1.50
N ASN A 180 9.08 10.69 -2.00
CA ASN A 180 9.55 9.90 -3.15
C ASN A 180 8.72 10.23 -4.41
N GLY A 181 9.17 9.82 -5.59
CA GLY A 181 8.48 10.14 -6.84
C GLY A 181 7.19 9.33 -7.00
N SER A 182 6.02 9.97 -6.93
CA SER A 182 4.73 9.32 -7.22
C SER A 182 4.73 8.73 -8.62
N LEU A 183 4.26 7.49 -8.76
CA LEU A 183 4.25 6.68 -10.01
C LEU A 183 5.65 6.36 -10.58
N CYS A 184 6.69 7.02 -10.10
CA CYS A 184 8.07 6.78 -10.45
C CYS A 184 8.66 5.85 -9.40
N THR A 185 8.45 4.54 -9.58
CA THR A 185 9.05 3.49 -8.76
C THR A 185 10.57 3.66 -8.76
N ALA A 186 11.08 4.40 -7.78
CA ALA A 186 12.47 4.82 -7.72
C ALA A 186 12.87 5.07 -6.25
N PRO A 187 13.62 4.15 -5.63
CA PRO A 187 14.22 4.38 -4.32
C PRO A 187 15.38 5.37 -4.46
N ASP A 188 15.80 5.90 -3.32
CA ASP A 188 16.94 6.83 -3.19
C ASP A 188 16.83 8.04 -4.13
N PHE A 189 15.64 8.65 -4.20
CA PHE A 189 15.48 9.93 -4.89
C PHE A 189 16.49 11.00 -4.43
N PRO A 190 16.80 11.15 -3.12
CA PRO A 190 17.85 12.05 -2.67
C PRO A 190 19.22 11.77 -3.31
N GLY A 191 19.65 10.51 -3.37
CA GLY A 191 20.90 10.10 -4.01
C GLY A 191 20.90 10.31 -5.52
N ARG A 192 19.78 9.99 -6.19
CA ARG A 192 19.60 10.21 -7.64
C ARG A 192 19.66 11.68 -8.02
N LEU A 193 19.02 12.57 -7.25
CA LEU A 193 19.10 14.02 -7.48
C LEU A 193 20.51 14.57 -7.27
N LYS A 194 21.24 14.08 -6.25
CA LYS A 194 22.66 14.43 -6.06
C LYS A 194 23.51 13.94 -7.23
N ALA A 195 23.27 12.73 -7.74
CA ALA A 195 23.98 12.19 -8.89
C ALA A 195 23.68 12.96 -10.17
N LEU A 196 22.43 13.42 -10.38
CA LEU A 196 22.06 14.28 -11.50
C LEU A 196 22.80 15.63 -11.44
N ARG A 197 22.84 16.28 -10.27
CA ARG A 197 23.52 17.58 -10.11
C ARG A 197 25.04 17.55 -10.29
N ARG A 198 25.68 16.38 -10.18
CA ARG A 198 27.13 16.22 -10.36
C ARG A 198 27.55 16.03 -11.81
N ARG A 199 26.61 15.68 -12.68
CA ARG A 199 26.83 15.48 -14.12
C ARG A 199 26.62 16.79 -14.85
#